data_AF-A0A6C0LGS3-F1
#
_entry.id   AF-A0A6C0LGS3-F1
#
_cell.length_a   1.000
_cell.length_b   1.000
_cell.length_c   1.000
_cell.angle_alpha   90.00
_cell.angle_beta   90.00
_cell.angle_gamma   90.00
#
_symmetry.space_group_name_H-M   'P 1'
#
loop_
_entity.id
_entity.type
_entity.pdbx_description
1 polymer ?
#
loop_
_entity_poly.entity_id
_entity_poly.type
_entity_poly.pdbx_seq_one_letter_code
_entity_poly.pdbx_strand_id
1 'polypeptide(L)'
;ERQLEILVEDYNIMSAKIRFITDIISGNIIIMNIKLKDIEEQLEKADYYKQNDNYDYLLKMPISQLTLEKKENLEKEVLKLKNKIDELKDMSIIKIWETELQELLTEWNNHKKTIEEDYMNDLKGDVVKSTAKRGAPKKK
;
A
#
# COMPACT_ATOMS: atom_id res chain seq x y z
N GLU A 1 -8.86 2.33 3.97
CA GLU A 1 -8.20 2.38 5.30
C GLU A 1 -8.25 1.04 6.05
N ARG A 2 -9.41 0.46 6.37
CA ARG A 2 -9.53 -0.85 7.08
C ARG A 2 -8.67 -1.99 6.51
N GLN A 3 -8.53 -2.08 5.18
CA GLN A 3 -7.73 -3.15 4.55
C GLN A 3 -6.23 -3.00 4.83
N LEU A 4 -5.71 -1.77 4.89
CA LEU A 4 -4.31 -1.51 5.24
C LEU A 4 -4.06 -1.85 6.72
N GLU A 5 -5.00 -1.49 7.58
CA GLU A 5 -4.93 -1.78 9.02
C GLU A 5 -4.84 -3.30 9.29
N ILE A 6 -5.71 -4.10 8.65
CA ILE A 6 -5.68 -5.56 8.74
C ILE A 6 -4.35 -6.12 8.23
N LEU A 7 -3.84 -5.64 7.10
CA LEU A 7 -2.57 -6.11 6.55
C LEU A 7 -1.37 -5.75 7.44
N VAL A 8 -1.39 -4.59 8.07
CA VAL A 8 -0.33 -4.17 9.01
C VAL A 8 -0.37 -5.03 10.27
N GLU A 9 -1.55 -5.33 10.79
CA GLU A 9 -1.72 -6.24 11.91
C GLU A 9 -1.23 -7.67 11.56
N ASP A 10 -1.63 -8.18 10.40
CA ASP A 10 -1.16 -9.48 9.89
C ASP A 10 0.37 -9.49 9.71
N TYR A 11 0.94 -8.39 9.23
CA TYR A 11 2.40 -8.24 9.09
C TYR A 11 3.10 -8.31 10.45
N ASN A 12 2.58 -7.61 11.47
CA ASN A 12 3.15 -7.64 12.82
C ASN A 12 3.08 -9.03 13.43
N ILE A 13 1.94 -9.73 13.28
CA ILE A 13 1.77 -11.11 13.74
C ILE A 13 2.74 -12.05 13.02
N MET A 14 2.87 -11.94 11.70
CA MET A 14 3.75 -12.80 10.92
C MET A 14 5.23 -12.55 11.25
N SER A 15 5.62 -11.29 11.46
CA SER A 15 6.96 -10.91 11.88
C SER A 15 7.29 -11.42 13.29
N ALA A 16 6.36 -11.30 14.23
CA ALA A 16 6.49 -11.86 15.57
C ALA A 16 6.67 -13.39 15.55
N LYS A 17 5.95 -14.10 14.67
CA LYS A 17 6.14 -15.54 14.47
C LYS A 17 7.54 -15.90 13.99
N ILE A 18 8.10 -15.16 13.03
CA ILE A 18 9.47 -15.39 12.54
C ILE A 18 10.50 -15.14 13.63
N ARG A 19 10.33 -14.04 14.39
CA ARG A 19 11.21 -13.70 15.51
C ARG A 19 11.19 -14.81 16.56
N PHE A 20 10.01 -15.29 16.92
CA PHE A 20 9.82 -16.39 17.85
C PHE A 20 10.52 -17.67 17.39
N ILE A 21 10.34 -18.08 16.14
CA ILE A 21 11.02 -19.25 15.57
C ILE A 21 12.54 -19.08 15.61
N THR A 22 13.04 -17.88 15.25
CA THR A 22 14.48 -17.58 15.24
C THR A 22 15.07 -17.62 16.64
N ASP A 23 14.36 -17.09 17.64
CA ASP A 23 14.78 -17.08 19.03
C ASP A 23 14.76 -18.48 19.65
N ILE A 24 13.83 -19.35 19.24
CA ILE A 24 13.81 -20.77 19.67
C ILE A 24 14.99 -21.53 19.07
N ILE A 25 15.25 -21.35 17.76
CA ILE A 25 16.38 -22.01 17.09
C ILE A 25 17.72 -21.53 17.69
N SER A 26 17.81 -20.25 18.03
CA SER A 26 19.00 -19.67 18.65
C SER A 26 19.16 -20.04 20.13
N GLY A 27 18.13 -20.63 20.74
CA GLY A 27 18.12 -20.98 22.16
C GLY A 27 17.91 -19.79 23.11
N ASN A 28 17.50 -18.63 22.59
CA ASN A 28 17.19 -17.44 23.38
C ASN A 28 15.89 -17.61 24.17
N ILE A 29 14.91 -18.31 23.58
CA ILE A 29 13.62 -18.61 24.20
C ILE A 29 13.49 -20.12 24.37
N ILE A 30 13.22 -20.53 25.61
CA ILE A 30 12.99 -21.92 25.96
C ILE A 30 11.51 -22.06 26.31
N ILE A 31 10.82 -22.95 25.59
CA ILE A 31 9.38 -23.22 25.77
C ILE A 31 9.18 -24.63 26.34
N MET A 32 10.19 -25.49 26.22
CA MET A 32 10.14 -26.87 26.68
C MET A 32 10.20 -26.93 28.21
N ASN A 33 9.20 -27.57 28.82
CA ASN A 33 9.14 -27.87 30.25
C ASN A 33 9.16 -26.63 31.17
N ILE A 34 8.49 -25.55 30.76
CA ILE A 34 8.37 -24.30 31.53
C ILE A 34 6.88 -23.96 31.74
N LYS A 35 6.56 -23.28 32.85
CA LYS A 35 5.20 -22.84 33.13
C LYS A 35 4.79 -21.75 32.14
N LEU A 36 3.52 -21.75 31.73
CA LEU A 36 2.96 -20.73 30.83
C LEU A 36 3.24 -19.29 31.28
N LYS A 37 3.14 -19.01 32.58
CA LYS A 37 3.41 -17.67 33.14
C LYS A 37 4.85 -17.21 32.91
N ASP A 38 5.82 -18.12 33.05
CA ASP A 38 7.24 -17.78 32.87
C ASP A 38 7.54 -17.54 31.38
N ILE A 39 6.81 -18.20 30.47
CA ILE A 39 6.90 -17.95 29.02
C ILE A 39 6.29 -16.60 28.66
N GLU A 40 5.12 -16.25 29.22
CA GLU A 40 4.50 -14.94 29.05
C GLU A 40 5.43 -13.81 29.53
N GLU A 41 6.10 -13.99 30.68
CA GLU A 41 7.06 -13.01 31.21
C GLU A 41 8.31 -12.87 30.31
N GLN A 42 8.78 -13.97 29.71
CA GLN A 42 9.87 -13.92 28.72
C GLN A 42 9.47 -13.17 27.46
N LEU A 43 8.26 -13.41 26.96
CA LEU A 43 7.72 -12.72 25.78
C LEU A 43 7.49 -11.23 26.04
N GLU A 44 7.05 -10.88 27.26
CA GLU A 44 6.90 -9.50 27.68
C GLU A 44 8.25 -8.78 27.82
N LYS A 45 9.26 -9.43 28.42
CA LYS A 45 10.63 -8.90 28.48
C LYS A 45 11.27 -8.69 27.10
N ALA A 46 10.94 -9.55 26.15
CA ALA A 46 11.46 -9.47 24.78
C ALA A 46 10.65 -8.54 23.87
N ASP A 47 9.61 -7.88 24.39
CA ASP A 47 8.75 -6.92 23.69
C ASP A 47 8.11 -7.52 22.42
N TYR A 48 7.46 -8.68 22.59
CA TYR A 48 6.68 -9.32 21.53
C TYR A 48 5.32 -8.63 21.35
N TYR A 49 4.87 -8.56 20.08
CA TYR A 49 3.55 -8.03 19.74
C TYR A 49 2.45 -8.83 20.43
N LYS A 50 1.54 -8.16 21.13
CA LYS A 50 0.36 -8.78 21.75
C LYS A 50 -0.81 -8.69 20.77
N GLN A 51 -1.41 -9.82 20.41
CA GLN A 51 -2.66 -9.83 19.66
C GLN A 51 -3.80 -9.93 20.67
N ASN A 52 -4.64 -8.90 20.79
CA ASN A 52 -5.72 -8.83 21.79
C ASN A 52 -5.22 -9.15 23.22
N ASP A 53 -4.11 -8.53 23.63
CA ASP A 53 -3.44 -8.72 24.92
C ASP A 53 -2.95 -10.16 25.21
N ASN A 54 -2.90 -11.03 24.20
CA ASN A 54 -2.50 -12.42 24.37
C ASN A 54 -1.39 -12.85 23.38
N TYR A 55 -0.60 -13.83 23.80
CA TYR A 55 0.44 -14.51 23.03
C TYR A 55 0.00 -15.88 22.50
N ASP A 56 -1.27 -16.21 22.65
CA ASP A 56 -1.88 -17.49 22.25
C ASP A 56 -1.57 -17.90 20.80
N TYR A 57 -1.47 -16.92 19.90
CA TYR A 57 -1.13 -17.14 18.49
C TYR A 57 0.31 -17.64 18.27
N LEU A 58 1.23 -17.39 19.21
CA LEU A 58 2.58 -17.95 19.22
C LEU A 58 2.62 -19.31 19.92
N LEU A 59 1.91 -19.44 21.04
CA LEU A 59 1.94 -20.63 21.90
C LEU A 59 1.19 -21.82 21.31
N LYS A 60 0.12 -21.58 20.53
CA LYS A 60 -0.65 -22.64 19.85
C LYS A 60 0.00 -23.13 18.56
N MET A 61 1.16 -22.61 18.18
CA MET A 61 1.82 -23.04 16.95
C MET A 61 2.33 -24.48 17.05
N PRO A 62 2.14 -25.31 16.02
CA PRO A 62 2.66 -26.67 16.01
C PRO A 62 4.20 -26.65 15.96
N ILE A 63 4.83 -27.59 16.66
CA ILE A 63 6.31 -27.73 16.71
C ILE A 63 6.91 -27.90 15.31
N SER A 64 6.18 -28.50 14.37
CA SER A 64 6.58 -28.64 12.96
C SER A 64 6.84 -27.30 12.26
N GLN A 65 6.31 -26.20 12.80
CA GLN A 65 6.50 -24.86 12.27
C GLN A 65 7.88 -24.26 12.61
N LEU A 66 8.63 -24.89 13.52
CA LEU A 66 9.94 -24.44 14.00
C LEU A 66 11.11 -24.92 13.12
N THR A 67 10.82 -25.55 11.97
CA THR A 67 11.84 -26.05 11.04
C THR A 67 12.43 -24.94 10.18
N LEU A 68 13.66 -25.14 9.70
CA LEU A 68 14.34 -24.21 8.78
C LEU A 68 13.53 -23.94 7.51
N GLU A 69 12.94 -24.98 6.92
CA GLU A 69 12.10 -24.86 5.73
C GLU A 69 10.88 -23.95 5.98
N LYS A 70 10.30 -24.06 7.18
CA LYS A 70 9.13 -23.25 7.51
C LYS A 70 9.49 -21.81 7.84
N LYS A 71 10.67 -21.57 8.43
CA LYS A 71 11.24 -20.23 8.59
C LYS A 71 11.39 -19.53 7.24
N GLU A 72 12.03 -20.18 6.26
CA GLU A 72 12.22 -19.59 4.92
C GLU A 72 10.89 -19.31 4.22
N ASN A 73 9.91 -20.19 4.38
CA ASN A 73 8.57 -19.98 3.83
C ASN A 73 7.87 -18.77 4.47
N LEU A 74 7.98 -18.61 5.79
CA LEU A 74 7.43 -17.45 6.49
C LEU A 74 8.12 -16.14 6.07
N GLU A 75 9.44 -16.13 5.88
CA GLU A 75 10.17 -14.97 5.37
C GLU A 75 9.66 -14.54 3.98
N LYS A 76 9.43 -15.50 3.09
CA LYS A 76 8.82 -15.24 1.77
C LYS A 76 7.40 -14.68 1.90
N GLU A 77 6.60 -15.17 2.84
CA GLU A 77 5.25 -14.68 3.09
C GLU A 77 5.25 -13.25 3.65
N VAL A 78 6.16 -12.92 4.57
CA VAL A 78 6.33 -11.55 5.08
C VAL A 78 6.75 -10.58 3.98
N LEU A 79 7.67 -10.98 3.10
CA LEU A 79 8.08 -10.15 1.97
C LEU A 79 6.90 -9.87 1.04
N LYS A 80 6.08 -10.89 0.75
CA LYS A 80 4.84 -10.72 -0.03
C LYS A 80 3.84 -9.79 0.64
N LEU A 81 3.65 -9.91 1.96
CA LEU A 81 2.77 -9.00 2.70
C LEU A 81 3.27 -7.56 2.65
N LYS A 82 4.57 -7.36 2.84
CA LYS A 82 5.20 -6.03 2.76
C LYS A 82 4.97 -5.39 1.40
N ASN A 83 5.23 -6.14 0.32
CA ASN A 83 5.00 -5.65 -1.03
C ASN A 83 3.52 -5.29 -1.26
N LYS A 84 2.58 -6.09 -0.76
CA LYS A 84 1.13 -5.77 -0.84
C LYS A 84 0.77 -4.51 -0.05
N ILE A 85 1.38 -4.28 1.11
CA ILE A 85 1.18 -3.06 1.90
C ILE A 85 1.67 -1.85 1.10
N ASP A 86 2.87 -1.94 0.51
CA ASP A 86 3.46 -0.86 -0.26
C ASP A 86 2.64 -0.58 -1.53
N GLU A 87 2.24 -1.62 -2.27
CA GLU A 87 1.33 -1.52 -3.41
C GLU A 87 0.01 -0.82 -3.05
N LEU A 88 -0.64 -1.20 -1.93
CA LEU A 88 -1.90 -0.60 -1.51
C LEU A 88 -1.75 0.85 -1.04
N LYS A 89 -0.61 1.20 -0.44
CA LYS A 89 -0.29 2.60 -0.09
C LYS A 89 -0.09 3.45 -1.33
N ASP A 90 0.63 2.93 -2.31
CA ASP A 90 0.96 3.63 -3.55
C ASP A 90 -0.26 3.76 -4.48
N MET A 91 -1.09 2.72 -4.54
CA MET A 91 -2.29 2.71 -5.37
C MET A 91 -3.39 3.67 -4.93
N SER A 92 -3.46 4.05 -3.65
CA SER A 92 -4.65 4.71 -3.11
C SER A 92 -4.67 6.22 -3.32
N ILE A 93 -3.56 6.92 -3.08
CA ILE A 93 -3.54 8.39 -3.06
C ILE A 93 -2.62 8.92 -4.14
N ILE A 94 -1.41 8.38 -4.23
CA ILE A 94 -0.41 8.80 -5.21
C ILE A 94 -0.95 8.60 -6.63
N LYS A 95 -1.62 7.48 -6.89
CA LYS A 95 -2.26 7.22 -8.18
C LYS A 95 -3.36 8.22 -8.54
N ILE A 96 -4.19 8.63 -7.58
CA ILE A 96 -5.26 9.62 -7.81
C ILE A 96 -4.64 10.96 -8.19
N TRP A 97 -3.65 11.41 -7.41
CA TRP A 97 -2.93 12.65 -7.67
C TRP A 97 -2.15 12.61 -8.98
N GLU A 98 -1.51 11.48 -9.30
CA GLU A 98 -0.79 11.30 -10.56
C GLU A 98 -1.74 11.41 -11.76
N THR A 99 -2.93 10.80 -11.67
CA THR A 99 -3.94 10.92 -12.74
C THR A 99 -4.46 12.34 -12.90
N GLU A 100 -4.77 13.04 -11.81
CA GLU A 100 -5.25 14.42 -11.86
C GLU A 100 -4.18 15.39 -12.42
N LEU A 101 -2.92 15.20 -12.05
CA LEU A 101 -1.81 16.00 -12.56
C LEU A 101 -1.54 15.73 -14.06
N GLN A 102 -1.69 14.48 -14.50
CA GLN A 102 -1.58 14.13 -15.92
C GLN A 102 -2.73 14.74 -16.75
N GLU A 103 -3.96 14.66 -16.24
CA GLU A 103 -5.12 15.27 -16.87
C GLU A 103 -4.94 16.79 -16.99
N LEU A 104 -4.54 17.46 -15.92
CA LEU A 104 -4.21 18.89 -15.91
C LEU A 104 -3.10 19.23 -16.91
N LEU A 105 -2.03 18.43 -16.98
CA LEU A 105 -0.94 18.64 -17.92
C LEU A 105 -1.43 18.51 -19.37
N THR A 106 -2.31 17.55 -19.66
CA THR A 106 -2.89 17.40 -21.00
C THR A 106 -3.78 18.57 -21.38
N GLU A 107 -4.65 19.03 -20.49
CA GLU A 107 -5.49 20.21 -20.74
C GLU A 107 -4.65 21.47 -20.93
N TRP A 108 -3.64 21.68 -20.09
CA TRP A 108 -2.72 22.80 -20.22
C TRP A 108 -1.97 22.79 -21.55
N ASN A 109 -1.46 21.64 -21.97
CA ASN A 109 -0.77 21.51 -23.25
C ASN A 109 -1.72 21.76 -24.44
N ASN A 110 -2.97 21.30 -24.34
CA ASN A 110 -3.98 21.59 -25.35
C ASN A 110 -4.27 23.08 -25.42
N HIS A 111 -4.50 23.73 -24.27
CA HIS A 111 -4.76 25.17 -24.18
C HIS A 111 -3.57 25.99 -24.70
N LYS A 112 -2.34 25.61 -24.35
CA LYS A 112 -1.11 26.23 -24.85
C LYS A 112 -1.02 26.12 -26.38
N LYS A 113 -1.32 24.96 -26.95
CA LYS A 113 -1.38 24.78 -28.41
C LYS A 113 -2.45 25.66 -29.05
N THR A 114 -3.64 25.77 -28.43
CA THR A 114 -4.70 26.64 -28.96
C THR A 114 -4.25 28.09 -28.99
N ILE A 115 -3.61 28.56 -27.92
CA ILE A 115 -3.07 29.93 -27.85
C ILE A 115 -1.97 30.14 -28.90
N GLU A 116 -1.06 29.17 -29.07
CA GLU A 116 -0.01 29.23 -30.09
C GLU A 116 -0.60 29.22 -31.52
N GLU A 117 -1.64 28.44 -31.77
CA GLU A 117 -2.36 28.40 -33.05
C GLU A 117 -3.10 29.72 -33.33
N ASP A 118 -3.82 30.27 -32.34
CA ASP A 118 -4.49 31.56 -32.44
C ASP A 118 -3.49 32.69 -32.69
N TYR A 119 -2.36 32.70 -31.98
CA TYR A 119 -1.29 33.66 -32.19
C TYR A 119 -0.66 33.54 -33.59
N MET A 120 -0.41 32.32 -34.06
CA MET A 120 0.15 32.09 -35.39
C MET A 120 -0.84 32.40 -36.52
N ASN A 121 -2.14 32.23 -36.28
CA ASN A 121 -3.21 32.64 -37.18
C ASN A 121 -3.30 34.18 -37.28
N ASP A 122 -3.21 34.87 -36.14
CA ASP A 122 -3.18 36.35 -36.08
C ASP A 122 -1.91 36.92 -36.75
N LEU A 123 -0.75 36.26 -36.58
CA LEU A 123 0.52 36.67 -37.20
C LEU A 123 0.55 36.42 -38.72
N LYS A 124 -0.10 35.36 -39.21
CA LYS A 124 -0.20 35.05 -40.65
C LYS A 124 -1.15 35.97 -41.41
N GLY A 125 -2.00 36.74 -40.71
CA GLY A 125 -2.85 37.75 -41.34
C GLY A 125 -3.88 37.22 -42.33
N ASP A 126 -4.30 35.96 -42.22
CA ASP A 126 -5.45 35.46 -42.95
C ASP A 126 -6.72 35.73 -42.13
N VAL A 127 -7.41 36.82 -42.46
CA VAL A 127 -8.80 37.04 -42.06
C VAL A 127 -9.64 35.97 -42.74
N VAL A 128 -9.75 34.78 -42.13
CA VAL A 128 -10.76 33.80 -42.53
C VAL A 128 -12.11 34.37 -42.12
N LYS A 129 -12.78 35.01 -43.09
CA LYS A 129 -14.20 35.34 -43.02
C LYS A 129 -15.01 34.04 -42.88
N SER A 130 -15.23 33.53 -41.67
CA SER A 130 -16.23 32.49 -41.42
C SER A 130 -17.54 33.10 -40.92
N THR A 131 -18.32 33.57 -41.89
CA THR A 131 -19.79 33.49 -41.94
C THR A 131 -20.61 33.62 -40.65
N ALA A 132 -21.16 34.81 -40.44
CA ALA A 132 -22.50 34.93 -39.89
C ALA A 132 -23.52 34.22 -40.82
N LYS A 133 -24.05 33.06 -40.41
CA LYS A 133 -25.35 32.53 -40.86
C LYS A 133 -26.34 32.73 -39.70
N ARG A 134 -27.08 33.83 -39.66
CA ARG A 134 -28.46 33.99 -40.18
C ARG A 134 -29.43 32.87 -39.75
N GLY A 135 -30.32 33.22 -38.80
CA GLY A 135 -31.75 32.95 -38.92
C GLY A 135 -32.37 31.93 -37.96
N ALA A 136 -32.95 32.42 -36.85
CA ALA A 136 -34.12 31.79 -36.24
C ALA A 136 -35.30 32.78 -36.33
N PRO A 137 -36.43 32.45 -36.96
CA PRO A 137 -37.54 33.38 -37.11
C PRO A 137 -38.34 33.48 -35.81
N LYS A 138 -38.65 34.70 -35.39
CA LYS A 138 -39.74 34.98 -34.44
C LYS A 138 -41.08 34.74 -35.13
N LYS A 139 -41.96 33.96 -34.50
CA LYS A 139 -43.44 34.15 -34.49
C LYS A 139 -43.91 33.73 -33.08
N LYS A 140 -44.37 34.67 -32.26
CA LYS A 140 -45.76 35.19 -32.16
C LYS A 140 -46.77 34.08 -31.91
#